data_AF-T1G5A2-F1
#
_entry.id   AF-T1G5A2-F1
#
_cell.length_a   1.000
_cell.length_b   1.000
_cell.length_c   1.000
_cell.angle_alpha   90.00
_cell.angle_beta   90.00
_cell.angle_gamma   90.00
#
_symmetry.space_group_name_H-M   'P 1'
#
loop_
_entity.id
_entity.type
_entity.pdbx_description
1 polymer ?
#
loop_
_entity_poly.entity_id
_entity_poly.type
_entity_poly.pdbx_seq_one_letter_code
_entity_poly.pdbx_strand_id
1 'polypeptide(L)'
;QDAHRALELLEAYHDKLTDHQDLPLKNAIENVIRIFKSCLFQALLDIQEFYEVTLMNNEKSVHQKMMETLSVATNLELNSEALAFPIAYEVSDLFLLFFF
;
A
#
# COMPACT_ATOMS: atom_id res chain seq x y z
N GLN A 1 13.26 -7.43 -4.27
CA GLN A 1 13.66 -8.13 -3.03
C GLN A 1 13.72 -7.15 -1.84
N ASP A 2 13.59 -5.84 -2.11
CA ASP A 2 13.97 -4.77 -1.19
C ASP A 2 12.83 -4.33 -0.26
N ALA A 3 11.57 -4.47 -0.67
CA ALA A 3 10.42 -4.04 0.14
C ALA A 3 10.25 -4.87 1.42
N HIS A 4 10.33 -6.20 1.32
CA HIS A 4 10.26 -7.08 2.50
C HIS A 4 11.43 -6.80 3.46
N ARG A 5 12.63 -6.64 2.90
CA ARG A 5 13.83 -6.32 3.68
C ARG A 5 13.74 -4.95 4.36
N ALA A 6 13.17 -3.95 3.70
CA ALA A 6 12.96 -2.62 4.27
C ALA A 6 11.98 -2.67 5.46
N LEU A 7 10.88 -3.43 5.33
CA LEU A 7 9.92 -3.62 6.42
C LEU A 7 10.53 -4.37 7.61
N GLU A 8 11.29 -5.45 7.36
CA GLU A 8 12.02 -6.18 8.41
C GLU A 8 12.97 -5.27 9.20
N LEU A 9 13.70 -4.37 8.51
CA LEU A 9 14.60 -3.43 9.17
C LEU A 9 13.84 -2.45 10.08
N LEU A 10 12.67 -2.00 9.64
CA LEU A 10 11.82 -1.09 10.40
C LEU A 10 11.22 -1.77 11.64
N GLU A 11 10.74 -3.02 11.48
CA GLU A 11 10.27 -3.86 12.58
C GLU A 11 11.40 -4.16 13.58
N ALA A 12 12.59 -4.52 13.10
CA ALA A 12 13.75 -4.76 13.94
C ALA A 12 14.23 -3.51 14.70
N TYR A 13 13.99 -2.31 14.15
CA TYR A 13 14.27 -1.06 14.86
C TYR A 13 13.20 -0.77 15.91
N HIS A 14 11.92 -0.93 15.57
CA HIS A 14 10.80 -0.83 16.52
C HIS A 14 11.00 -1.72 17.76
N ASP A 15 11.45 -2.96 17.56
CA ASP A 15 11.65 -3.92 18.65
C ASP A 15 12.82 -3.56 19.58
N LYS A 16 13.79 -2.80 19.09
CA LYS A 16 14.91 -2.28 19.90
C LYS A 16 14.51 -1.12 20.80
N LEU A 17 13.39 -0.45 20.53
CA LEU A 17 12.87 0.63 21.37
C LEU A 17 12.18 0.02 22.60
N THR A 18 12.93 -0.15 23.68
CA THR A 18 12.44 -0.72 24.95
C THR A 18 12.34 0.33 26.07
N ASP A 19 13.00 1.47 25.92
CA ASP A 19 13.04 2.52 26.94
C ASP A 19 11.74 3.33 26.96
N HIS A 20 11.30 3.72 28.16
CA HIS A 20 10.04 4.46 28.34
C HIS A 20 10.03 5.81 27.60
N GLN A 21 11.21 6.41 27.42
CA GLN A 21 11.37 7.69 26.71
C GLN A 21 11.14 7.55 25.20
N ASP A 22 11.31 6.34 24.64
CA ASP A 22 11.18 6.07 23.21
C ASP A 22 9.76 5.66 22.80
N LEU A 23 8.83 5.54 23.75
CA LEU A 23 7.45 5.14 23.49
C LEU A 23 6.74 5.98 22.40
N PRO A 24 6.87 7.32 22.35
CA PRO A 24 6.26 8.10 21.29
C PRO A 24 6.79 7.73 19.89
N LEU A 25 8.10 7.52 19.78
CA LEU A 25 8.74 7.10 18.53
C LEU A 25 8.33 5.68 18.15
N LYS A 26 8.29 4.78 19.13
CA LYS A 26 7.84 3.39 18.94
C LYS A 26 6.42 3.34 18.38
N ASN A 27 5.50 4.09 18.97
CA ASN A 27 4.11 4.17 18.51
C ASN A 27 4.00 4.80 17.11
N ALA A 28 4.83 5.80 16.79
CA ALA A 28 4.86 6.39 15.45
C ALA A 28 5.32 5.37 14.40
N ILE A 29 6.35 4.58 14.70
CA ILE A 29 6.85 3.53 13.81
C ILE A 29 5.83 2.40 13.66
N GLU A 30 5.19 1.98 14.74
CA GLU A 30 4.11 0.97 14.70
C GLU A 30 2.98 1.41 13.77
N ASN A 31 2.59 2.68 13.83
CA ASN A 31 1.59 3.23 12.92
C ASN A 31 2.03 3.21 11.45
N VAL A 32 3.29 3.55 11.15
CA VAL A 32 3.84 3.47 9.79
C VAL A 32 3.83 2.02 9.28
N ILE A 33 4.26 1.06 10.11
CA ILE A 33 4.22 -0.38 9.77
C ILE A 33 2.78 -0.83 9.49
N ARG A 34 1.83 -0.42 10.34
CA ARG A 34 0.41 -0.76 10.19
C ARG A 34 -0.15 -0.21 8.88
N ILE A 35 0.06 1.08 8.59
CA ILE A 35 -0.41 1.72 7.35
C ILE A 35 0.19 1.01 6.14
N PHE A 36 1.49 0.75 6.14
CA PHE A 36 2.16 0.05 5.06
C PHE A 36 1.56 -1.34 4.80
N LYS A 37 1.34 -2.13 5.86
CA LYS A 37 0.71 -3.46 5.75
C LYS A 37 -0.71 -3.38 5.22
N SER A 38 -1.51 -2.41 5.67
CA SER A 38 -2.86 -2.18 5.17
C SER A 38 -2.87 -1.81 3.68
N CYS A 39 -2.00 -0.90 3.24
CA CYS A 39 -1.86 -0.54 1.83
C CYS A 39 -1.42 -1.73 0.97
N LEU A 40 -0.46 -2.53 1.45
CA LEU A 40 -0.04 -3.74 0.76
C LEU A 40 -1.19 -4.74 0.63
N PHE A 41 -1.96 -4.94 1.69
CA PHE A 41 -3.11 -5.85 1.66
C PHE A 41 -4.18 -5.38 0.68
N GLN A 42 -4.49 -4.08 0.66
CA GLN A 42 -5.43 -3.52 -0.31
C GLN A 42 -4.95 -3.73 -1.74
N ALA A 43 -3.68 -3.45 -2.03
CA ALA A 43 -3.11 -3.68 -3.37
C ALA A 43 -3.20 -5.16 -3.79
N LEU A 44 -3.06 -6.09 -2.84
CA LEU A 44 -3.24 -7.53 -3.12
C LEU A 44 -4.70 -7.89 -3.38
N LEU A 45 -5.66 -7.29 -2.66
CA LEU A 45 -7.08 -7.46 -2.93
C LEU A 45 -7.45 -6.94 -4.32
N ASP A 46 -6.95 -5.77 -4.71
CA ASP A 46 -7.22 -5.18 -6.02
C ASP A 46 -6.70 -6.10 -7.16
N ILE A 47 -5.52 -6.71 -6.98
CA ILE A 47 -4.98 -7.72 -7.91
C ILE A 47 -5.87 -8.95 -7.95
N GLN A 48 -6.33 -9.43 -6.80
CA GLN A 48 -7.20 -10.60 -6.71
C GLN A 48 -8.55 -10.34 -7.38
N GLU A 49 -9.19 -9.19 -7.12
CA GLU A 49 -10.44 -8.80 -7.76
C GLU A 49 -10.28 -8.73 -9.27
N PHE A 50 -9.23 -8.09 -9.78
CA PHE A 50 -8.93 -8.06 -11.20
C PHE A 50 -8.78 -9.48 -11.79
N TYR A 51 -8.06 -10.35 -11.10
CA TYR A 51 -7.90 -11.74 -11.53
C TYR A 51 -9.26 -12.46 -11.63
N GLU A 52 -10.13 -12.32 -10.63
CA GLU A 52 -11.43 -12.97 -10.58
C GLU A 52 -12.43 -12.40 -11.60
N VAL A 53 -12.57 -11.07 -11.66
CA VAL A 53 -13.58 -10.37 -12.46
C VAL A 53 -13.20 -10.29 -13.94
N THR A 54 -11.91 -10.22 -14.26
CA THR A 54 -11.42 -10.10 -15.65
C THR A 54 -10.82 -11.40 -16.15
N LEU A 55 -9.79 -11.92 -15.49
CA LEU A 55 -9.02 -13.04 -16.05
C LEU A 55 -9.75 -14.38 -15.96
N MET A 56 -10.44 -14.65 -14.84
CA MET A 56 -11.21 -15.87 -14.62
C MET A 56 -12.62 -15.85 -15.24
N ASN A 57 -13.07 -14.71 -15.74
CA ASN A 57 -14.38 -14.61 -16.38
C ASN A 57 -14.39 -15.31 -17.76
N ASN A 58 -15.15 -16.40 -17.89
CA ASN A 58 -15.25 -17.19 -19.11
C ASN A 58 -16.14 -16.57 -20.19
N GLU A 59 -16.97 -15.58 -19.84
CA GLU A 59 -17.84 -14.85 -20.78
C GLU A 59 -17.06 -13.75 -21.53
N LYS A 60 -15.92 -13.32 -20.99
CA LYS A 60 -15.05 -12.32 -21.62
C LYS A 60 -14.15 -12.95 -22.69
N SER A 61 -14.14 -12.34 -23.88
CA SER A 61 -13.18 -12.70 -24.92
C SER A 61 -11.75 -12.35 -24.52
N VAL A 62 -10.77 -13.03 -25.12
CA VAL A 62 -9.34 -12.74 -24.90
C VAL A 62 -9.00 -11.27 -25.21
N HIS A 63 -9.60 -10.71 -26.27
CA HIS A 63 -9.41 -9.31 -26.62
C HIS A 63 -9.91 -8.37 -25.52
N GLN A 64 -11.09 -8.64 -24.96
CA GLN A 64 -11.65 -7.83 -23.88
C GLN A 64 -10.79 -7.91 -22.61
N LYS A 65 -10.33 -9.11 -22.24
CA LYS A 65 -9.39 -9.30 -21.13
C LYS A 65 -8.10 -8.49 -21.34
N MET A 66 -7.58 -8.48 -22.57
CA MET A 66 -6.38 -7.71 -22.92
C MET A 66 -6.59 -6.19 -22.74
N MET A 67 -7.70 -5.66 -23.24
CA MET A 67 -8.01 -4.23 -23.11
C MET A 67 -8.18 -3.81 -21.63
N GLU A 68 -8.90 -4.61 -20.84
CA GLU A 68 -9.06 -4.37 -19.41
C GLU A 68 -7.72 -4.44 -18.66
N THR A 69 -6.87 -5.41 -18.99
CA THR A 69 -5.52 -5.55 -18.41
C THR A 69 -4.66 -4.32 -18.68
N LEU A 70 -4.66 -3.83 -19.93
CA LEU A 70 -3.92 -2.63 -20.31
C LEU A 70 -4.43 -1.39 -19.57
N SER A 71 -5.75 -1.26 -19.39
CA SER A 71 -6.35 -0.18 -18.61
C SER A 71 -5.88 -0.23 -17.15
N VAL A 72 -5.88 -1.39 -16.50
CA VAL A 72 -5.41 -1.53 -15.12
C VAL A 72 -3.94 -1.16 -15.00
N ALA A 73 -3.08 -1.60 -15.93
CA ALA A 73 -1.66 -1.27 -15.93
C ALA A 73 -1.43 0.25 -16.00
N THR A 74 -2.09 0.96 -16.92
CA THR A 74 -1.98 2.41 -17.05
C THR A 74 -2.44 3.15 -15.78
N ASN A 75 -3.52 2.71 -15.15
CA ASN A 75 -4.01 3.34 -13.92
C ASN A 75 -3.03 3.16 -12.75
N LEU A 76 -2.40 1.98 -12.64
CA LEU A 76 -1.41 1.72 -11.60
C LEU A 76 -0.13 2.56 -11.77
N GLU A 77 0.33 2.76 -13.01
CA GLU A 77 1.48 3.61 -13.32
C GLU A 77 1.22 5.06 -12.87
N LEU A 78 0.06 5.62 -13.18
CA LEU A 78 -0.33 6.99 -12.79
C LEU A 78 -0.47 7.15 -11.26
N ASN A 79 -1.06 6.16 -10.60
CA ASN A 79 -1.19 6.17 -9.14
C ASN A 79 0.16 6.04 -8.43
N SER A 80 1.12 5.30 -9.01
CA SER A 80 2.47 5.19 -8.45
C SER A 80 3.23 6.51 -8.49
N GLU A 81 3.03 7.35 -9.52
CA GLU A 81 3.64 8.68 -9.58
C GLU A 81 3.01 9.65 -8.58
N ALA A 82 1.70 9.54 -8.34
CA ALA A 82 1.00 10.32 -7.31
C ALA A 82 1.47 9.96 -5.89
N LEU A 83 1.79 8.70 -5.62
CA LEU A 83 2.30 8.22 -4.34
C LEU A 83 3.81 8.46 -4.12
N ALA A 84 4.55 8.90 -5.15
CA ALA A 84 5.96 9.28 -5.02
C ALA A 84 6.14 10.70 -4.45
N PHE A 85 5.08 11.51 -4.42
CA PHE A 85 5.04 12.85 -3.84
C PHE A 85 4.16 12.98 -2.57
N PRO A 86 4.51 12.30 -1.46
CA PRO A 86 4.02 12.74 -0.15
C PRO A 86 5.16 12.76 0.88
N ILE A 87 6.17 13.62 0.68
CA ILE A 87 7.05 14.05 1.79
C ILE A 87 6.63 15.45 2.31
N ALA A 88 5.66 16.10 1.68
CA ALA A 88 5.16 17.41 2.08
C ALA A 88 3.64 17.40 2.17
N TYR A 89 3.09 16.88 3.27
CA TYR A 89 1.73 17.24 3.68
C TYR A 89 1.77 17.76 5.11
N GLU A 90 1.31 19.00 5.26
CA GLU A 90 1.14 19.67 6.55
C GLU A 90 0.13 18.90 7.42
N VAL A 91 0.23 19.13 8.73
CA VAL A 91 -0.52 18.49 9.81
C VAL A 91 -2.05 18.60 9.66
N SER A 92 -2.57 19.39 8.72
CA SER A 92 -3.99 19.52 8.41
C SER A 92 -4.58 18.42 7.51
N ASP A 93 -3.78 17.71 6.72
CA ASP A 93 -4.33 16.70 5.77
C ASP A 93 -4.52 15.30 6.38
N LEU A 94 -4.07 15.09 7.62
CA LEU A 94 -4.32 13.86 8.39
C LEU A 94 -5.78 13.73 8.87
N PHE A 95 -6.60 14.78 8.75
CA PHE A 95 -8.00 14.73 9.20
C PHE A 95 -8.91 13.89 8.29
N LEU A 96 -8.48 13.55 7.07
CA LEU A 96 -9.24 12.69 6.15
C LEU A 96 -8.88 11.20 6.22
N LEU A 97 -7.78 10.83 6.89
CA LEU A 97 -7.39 9.42 7.05
C LEU A 97 -7.95 8.77 8.34
N PHE A 98 -8.64 9.55 9.18
CA PHE A 98 -9.26 9.09 10.43
C PHE A 98 -10.78 8.88 10.35
N PHE A 99 -11.38 8.93 9.16
CA PHE A 99 -12.79 8.55 8.95
C PHE A 99 -12.91 7.54 7.80
N PHE A 100 -12.45 6.32 8.03
CA PHE A 100 -13.18 5.04 7.91
C PHE A 100 -12.21 3.88 8.14
#